data_AF-A0A7C8DLB4-F1
#
_entry.id   AF-A0A7C8DLB4-F1
#
_cell.length_a   1.000
_cell.length_b   1.000
_cell.length_c   1.000
_cell.angle_alpha   90.00
_cell.angle_beta   90.00
_cell.angle_gamma   90.00
#
_symmetry.space_group_name_H-M   'P 1'
#
loop_
_entity.id
_entity.type
_entity.pdbx_description
1 polymer ?
#
loop_
_entity_poly.entity_id
_entity_poly.type
_entity_poly.pdbx_seq_one_letter_code
_entity_poly.pdbx_strand_id
1 'polypeptide(L)'
;MIDVVKPGQTYKLTQYEKLGGEAGVRQLTQHFYQAMNSIAGVKTIRDMHAPNLSEAEDTLFMFLSGWLGGPSLYIEKFGHPRLRARHLPFTVGTKERDQWLHCMDVALSKMEIEKPVHDELMQAFFNTADFMRNQDK
;
A
#
# COMPACT_ATOMS: atom_id res chain seq x y z
N MET A 1 -22.12 -5.66 19.56
CA MET A 1 -22.90 -4.42 19.74
C MET A 1 -23.62 -4.18 18.43
N ILE A 2 -24.92 -3.98 18.48
CA ILE A 2 -25.78 -3.81 17.30
C ILE A 2 -25.71 -2.33 16.93
N ASP A 3 -25.07 -2.01 15.81
CA ASP A 3 -25.05 -0.63 15.29
C ASP A 3 -26.44 -0.27 14.78
N VAL A 4 -27.19 0.47 15.58
CA VAL A 4 -28.48 1.04 15.17
C VAL A 4 -28.19 2.21 14.23
N VAL A 5 -28.28 1.94 12.93
CA VAL A 5 -28.24 2.95 11.87
C VAL A 5 -29.46 3.86 11.99
N LYS A 6 -29.26 5.18 12.13
CA LYS A 6 -30.37 6.15 12.02
C LYS A 6 -30.92 6.15 10.59
N PRO A 7 -32.25 6.23 10.38
CA PRO A 7 -32.83 6.35 9.05
C PRO A 7 -32.23 7.55 8.30
N GLY A 8 -31.64 7.31 7.12
CA GLY A 8 -31.00 8.34 6.28
C GLY A 8 -29.47 8.38 6.33
N GLN A 9 -28.81 7.54 7.12
CA GLN A 9 -27.35 7.50 7.20
C GLN A 9 -26.78 6.29 6.45
N THR A 10 -26.10 6.51 5.33
CA THR A 10 -25.32 5.48 4.63
C THR A 10 -23.98 5.27 5.31
N TYR A 11 -23.65 4.04 5.70
CA TYR A 11 -22.32 3.68 6.17
C TYR A 11 -21.36 3.66 4.99
N LYS A 12 -20.39 4.58 4.98
CA LYS A 12 -19.31 4.58 4.00
C LYS A 12 -18.28 3.55 4.45
N LEU A 13 -18.17 2.44 3.73
CA LEU A 13 -17.12 1.44 3.95
C LEU A 13 -15.74 2.10 3.87
N THR A 14 -14.85 1.69 4.76
CA THR A 14 -13.41 1.97 4.70
C THR A 14 -12.80 1.33 3.45
N GLN A 15 -11.62 1.81 3.03
CA GLN A 15 -10.90 1.16 1.92
C GLN A 15 -10.46 -0.26 2.31
N TYR A 16 -10.19 -0.49 3.59
CA TYR A 16 -9.92 -1.81 4.14
C TYR A 16 -11.09 -2.78 3.89
N GLU A 17 -12.32 -2.37 4.22
CA GLU A 17 -13.52 -3.17 3.98
C GLU A 17 -13.80 -3.36 2.48
N LYS A 18 -13.65 -2.30 1.67
CA LYS A 18 -13.80 -2.38 0.21
C LYS A 18 -12.81 -3.34 -0.45
N LEU A 19 -11.62 -3.53 0.12
CA LEU A 19 -10.63 -4.49 -0.36
C LEU A 19 -10.88 -5.93 0.10
N GLY A 20 -11.88 -6.18 0.96
CA GLY A 20 -12.15 -7.50 1.53
C GLY A 20 -11.46 -7.74 2.88
N GLY A 21 -11.09 -6.67 3.60
CA GLY A 21 -10.47 -6.74 4.92
C GLY A 21 -9.07 -7.34 4.89
N GLU A 22 -8.72 -8.12 5.93
CA GLU A 22 -7.36 -8.63 6.11
C GLU A 22 -6.88 -9.45 4.91
N ALA A 23 -7.73 -10.36 4.42
CA ALA A 23 -7.42 -11.22 3.30
C ALA A 23 -7.12 -10.41 2.03
N GLY A 24 -7.89 -9.35 1.80
CA GLY A 24 -7.67 -8.41 0.70
C GLY A 24 -6.33 -7.69 0.78
N VAL A 25 -6.00 -7.14 1.96
CA VAL A 25 -4.72 -6.44 2.15
C VAL A 25 -3.54 -7.39 2.00
N ARG A 26 -3.62 -8.62 2.52
CA ARG A 26 -2.58 -9.65 2.32
C ARG A 26 -2.40 -9.98 0.84
N GLN A 27 -3.49 -10.16 0.10
CA GLN A 27 -3.44 -10.45 -1.33
C GLN A 27 -2.82 -9.29 -2.11
N LEU A 28 -3.18 -8.04 -1.79
CA LEU A 28 -2.59 -6.84 -2.38
C LEU A 28 -1.07 -6.81 -2.18
N THR A 29 -0.59 -7.00 -0.94
CA THR A 29 0.84 -6.95 -0.66
C THR A 29 1.61 -8.10 -1.30
N GLN A 30 1.01 -9.28 -1.34
CA GLN A 30 1.59 -10.43 -2.04
C GLN A 30 1.74 -10.15 -3.54
N HIS A 31 0.69 -9.66 -4.20
CA HIS A 31 0.74 -9.31 -5.62
C HIS A 31 1.72 -8.17 -5.92
N PHE A 32 1.81 -7.19 -5.02
CA PHE A 32 2.76 -6.09 -5.12
C PHE A 32 4.22 -6.57 -5.13
N TYR A 33 4.62 -7.40 -4.17
CA TYR A 33 6.01 -7.91 -4.14
C TYR A 33 6.28 -8.97 -5.22
N GLN A 34 5.27 -9.74 -5.64
CA GLN A 34 5.38 -10.58 -6.84
C GLN A 34 5.64 -9.74 -8.10
N ALA A 35 4.94 -8.62 -8.28
CA ALA A 35 5.15 -7.71 -9.40
C ALA A 35 6.57 -7.11 -9.35
N MET A 36 7.00 -6.62 -8.18
CA MET A 36 8.35 -6.08 -7.97
C MET A 36 9.45 -7.09 -8.30
N ASN A 37 9.23 -8.38 -8.02
CA ASN A 37 10.23 -9.41 -8.26
C ASN A 37 10.23 -9.95 -9.71
N SER A 38 9.16 -9.74 -10.49
CA SER A 38 8.99 -10.36 -11.80
C SER A 38 9.06 -9.40 -12.98
N ILE A 39 8.77 -8.11 -12.79
CA ILE A 39 8.73 -7.13 -13.87
C ILE A 39 10.15 -6.58 -14.12
N ALA A 40 10.71 -6.84 -15.30
CA ALA A 40 12.04 -6.32 -15.65
C ALA A 40 12.11 -4.77 -15.61
N GLY A 41 11.00 -4.09 -15.91
CA GLY A 41 10.89 -2.63 -15.93
C GLY A 41 10.97 -1.94 -14.55
N VAL A 42 10.89 -2.70 -13.45
CA VAL A 42 10.93 -2.15 -12.07
C VAL A 42 12.22 -2.52 -11.33
N LYS A 43 13.31 -2.79 -12.07
CA LYS A 43 14.59 -3.21 -11.47
C LYS A 43 15.14 -2.21 -10.45
N THR A 44 14.94 -0.91 -10.65
CA THR A 44 15.51 0.12 -9.77
C THR A 44 14.92 0.06 -8.37
N ILE A 45 13.59 -0.01 -8.23
CA ILE A 45 12.96 -0.19 -6.92
C ILE A 45 13.27 -1.58 -6.35
N ARG A 46 13.37 -2.62 -7.19
CA ARG A 46 13.69 -3.98 -6.75
C ARG A 46 15.08 -4.09 -6.13
N ASP A 47 16.07 -3.42 -6.72
CA ASP A 47 17.46 -3.43 -6.24
C ASP A 47 17.62 -2.72 -4.88
N MET A 48 16.65 -1.88 -4.48
CA MET A 48 16.63 -1.23 -3.16
C MET A 48 16.11 -2.14 -2.04
N HIS A 49 15.50 -3.26 -2.38
CA HIS A 49 14.94 -4.21 -1.42
C HIS A 49 15.86 -5.41 -1.23
N ALA A 50 15.80 -6.03 -0.05
CA ALA A 50 16.54 -7.24 0.25
C ALA A 50 16.24 -8.37 -0.78
N PRO A 51 17.15 -9.36 -0.94
CA PRO A 51 16.89 -10.50 -1.80
C PRO A 51 15.61 -11.26 -1.40
N ASN A 52 15.39 -11.45 -0.10
CA ASN A 52 14.16 -11.97 0.46
C ASN A 52 13.19 -10.82 0.79
N LEU A 53 11.99 -10.85 0.22
CA LEU A 53 10.97 -9.81 0.36
C LEU A 53 9.95 -10.06 1.48
N SER A 54 9.96 -11.24 2.13
CA SER A 54 8.92 -11.62 3.10
C SER A 54 8.75 -10.62 4.25
N GLU A 55 9.84 -10.11 4.82
CA GLU A 55 9.75 -9.11 5.90
C GLU A 55 9.19 -7.77 5.40
N ALA A 56 9.54 -7.37 4.18
CA ALA A 56 9.03 -6.16 3.55
C ALA A 56 7.53 -6.28 3.22
N GLU A 57 7.09 -7.49 2.83
CA GLU A 57 5.69 -7.85 2.61
C GLU A 57 4.87 -7.74 3.90
N ASP A 58 5.30 -8.41 4.97
CA ASP A 58 4.62 -8.35 6.26
C ASP A 58 4.56 -6.92 6.82
N THR A 59 5.64 -6.16 6.65
CA THR A 59 5.72 -4.76 7.09
C THR A 59 4.74 -3.88 6.33
N LEU A 60 4.64 -4.05 5.01
CA LEU A 60 3.68 -3.32 4.19
C LEU A 60 2.24 -3.74 4.51
N PHE A 61 1.98 -5.03 4.74
CA PHE A 61 0.66 -5.52 5.14
C PHE A 61 0.20 -4.86 6.44
N MET A 62 1.04 -4.87 7.48
CA MET A 62 0.72 -4.23 8.76
C MET A 62 0.49 -2.73 8.61
N PHE A 63 1.28 -2.06 7.75
CA PHE A 63 1.10 -0.64 7.46
C PHE A 63 -0.24 -0.38 6.77
N LEU A 64 -0.55 -1.09 5.69
CA LEU A 64 -1.76 -0.92 4.90
C LEU A 64 -3.01 -1.31 5.69
N SER A 65 -2.94 -2.28 6.59
CA SER A 65 -4.04 -2.63 7.51
C SER A 65 -4.55 -1.38 8.23
N GLY A 66 -3.66 -0.66 8.93
CA GLY A 66 -4.06 0.55 9.66
C GLY A 66 -4.34 1.74 8.73
N TRP A 67 -3.51 1.92 7.70
CA TRP A 67 -3.61 3.06 6.79
C TRP A 67 -4.91 3.07 5.97
N LEU A 68 -5.47 1.91 5.65
CA LEU A 68 -6.74 1.77 4.91
C LEU A 68 -7.98 1.83 5.82
N GLY A 69 -7.81 1.97 7.14
CA GLY A 69 -8.88 2.06 8.14
C GLY A 69 -9.20 0.77 8.89
N GLY A 70 -8.36 -0.26 8.77
CA GLY A 70 -8.44 -1.50 9.55
C GLY A 70 -7.63 -1.45 10.86
N PRO A 71 -7.28 -2.61 11.44
CA PRO A 71 -6.48 -2.69 12.66
C PRO A 71 -5.11 -2.01 12.53
N SER A 72 -4.67 -1.31 13.58
CA SER A 72 -3.44 -0.50 13.59
C SER A 72 -2.16 -1.31 13.85
N LEU A 73 -2.02 -2.46 13.16
CA LEU A 73 -0.98 -3.46 13.39
C LEU A 73 0.44 -2.89 13.35
N TYR A 74 0.72 -1.97 12.40
CA TYR A 74 2.03 -1.33 12.32
C TYR A 74 2.34 -0.48 13.54
N ILE A 75 1.35 0.29 14.02
CA ILE A 75 1.53 1.19 15.16
C ILE A 75 1.71 0.38 16.44
N GLU A 76 0.94 -0.69 16.61
CA GLU A 76 1.05 -1.58 17.76
C GLU A 76 2.44 -2.22 17.84
N LYS A 77 3.04 -2.58 16.70
CA LYS A 77 4.35 -3.25 16.65
C LYS A 77 5.55 -2.29 16.61
N PHE A 78 5.45 -1.18 15.87
CA PHE A 78 6.59 -0.31 15.54
C PHE A 78 6.43 1.14 16.00
N GLY A 79 5.27 1.49 16.57
CA GLY A 79 4.91 2.85 16.93
C GLY A 79 4.55 3.72 15.73
N HIS A 80 4.56 5.05 15.95
CA HIS A 80 4.17 6.02 14.93
C HIS A 80 4.91 5.79 13.60
N PRO A 81 4.24 5.77 12.43
CA PRO A 81 4.86 5.37 11.17
C PRO A 81 6.07 6.22 10.78
N ARG A 82 5.96 7.55 10.92
CA ARG A 82 7.00 8.53 10.53
C ARG A 82 7.58 8.18 9.14
N LEU A 83 6.69 7.87 8.19
CA LEU A 83 7.02 7.17 6.96
C LEU A 83 8.17 7.84 6.19
N ARG A 84 8.10 9.15 5.96
CA ARG A 84 9.16 9.90 5.29
C ARG A 84 10.51 9.77 6.00
N ALA A 85 10.54 9.89 7.33
CA ALA A 85 11.79 9.76 8.09
C ALA A 85 12.42 8.37 7.94
N ARG A 86 11.59 7.30 7.83
CA ARG A 86 12.07 5.94 7.57
C ARG A 86 12.54 5.74 6.12
N HIS A 87 12.13 6.59 5.19
CA HIS A 87 12.57 6.57 3.79
C HIS A 87 13.78 7.48 3.50
N LEU A 88 14.13 8.41 4.40
CA LEU A 88 15.31 9.29 4.26
C LEU A 88 16.66 8.56 4.10
N PRO A 89 16.90 7.37 4.69
CA PRO A 89 18.15 6.64 4.47
C PRO A 89 18.34 6.11 3.03
N PHE A 90 17.30 6.13 2.20
CA PHE A 90 17.32 5.62 0.83
C PHE A 90 17.23 6.75 -0.18
N THR A 91 17.81 6.56 -1.36
CA THR A 91 17.67 7.49 -2.49
C THR A 91 16.33 7.23 -3.19
N VAL A 92 15.32 8.05 -2.95
CA VAL A 92 13.98 7.91 -3.54
C VAL A 92 13.70 9.07 -4.49
N GLY A 93 13.83 8.80 -5.78
CA GLY A 93 13.57 9.72 -6.89
C GLY A 93 12.23 9.45 -7.59
N THR A 94 12.04 10.10 -8.75
CA THR A 94 10.85 9.92 -9.59
C THR A 94 10.77 8.48 -10.10
N LYS A 95 11.92 7.92 -10.49
CA LYS A 95 12.01 6.57 -11.06
C LYS A 95 11.61 5.50 -10.06
N GLU A 96 12.09 5.60 -8.82
CA GLU A 96 11.75 4.67 -7.74
C GLU A 96 10.27 4.75 -7.39
N ARG A 97 9.73 5.97 -7.27
CA ARG A 97 8.30 6.23 -7.06
C ARG A 97 7.45 5.58 -8.16
N ASP A 98 7.78 5.84 -9.42
CA ASP A 98 6.97 5.36 -10.56
C ASP A 98 7.02 3.85 -10.70
N GLN A 99 8.17 3.23 -10.46
CA GLN A 99 8.29 1.77 -10.44
C GLN A 99 7.53 1.14 -9.27
N TRP A 100 7.55 1.77 -8.09
CA TRP A 100 6.74 1.33 -6.95
C TRP A 100 5.24 1.42 -7.28
N LEU A 101 4.79 2.53 -7.86
CA LEU A 101 3.40 2.72 -8.27
C LEU A 101 2.98 1.75 -9.36
N HIS A 102 3.87 1.44 -10.30
CA HIS A 102 3.60 0.41 -11.32
C HIS A 102 3.37 -0.97 -10.70
N CYS A 103 4.13 -1.32 -9.66
CA CYS A 103 3.90 -2.58 -8.94
C CYS A 103 2.53 -2.58 -8.24
N MET A 104 2.10 -1.45 -7.65
CA MET A 104 0.78 -1.33 -7.02
C MET A 104 -0.36 -1.41 -8.04
N ASP A 105 -0.23 -0.75 -9.17
CA ASP A 105 -1.22 -0.78 -10.26
C ASP A 105 -1.42 -2.21 -10.79
N VAL A 106 -0.32 -2.92 -11.04
CA VAL A 106 -0.36 -4.34 -11.43
C VAL A 106 -0.98 -5.22 -10.33
N ALA A 107 -0.73 -4.90 -9.06
CA ALA A 107 -1.28 -5.67 -7.95
C ALA A 107 -2.80 -5.47 -7.81
N LEU A 108 -3.27 -4.22 -7.85
CA LEU A 108 -4.70 -3.90 -7.80
C LEU A 108 -5.45 -4.42 -9.02
N SER A 109 -4.83 -4.39 -10.21
CA SER A 109 -5.41 -4.95 -11.44
C SER A 109 -5.67 -6.45 -11.40
N LYS A 110 -5.05 -7.18 -10.46
CA LYS A 110 -5.29 -8.62 -10.22
C LYS A 110 -6.41 -8.87 -9.20
N MET A 111 -6.85 -7.85 -8.49
CA MET A 111 -7.89 -7.98 -7.47
C MET A 111 -9.28 -7.83 -8.09
N GLU A 112 -10.25 -8.54 -7.53
CA GLU A 112 -11.66 -8.42 -7.90
C GLU A 112 -12.29 -7.21 -7.21
N ILE A 113 -11.88 -6.00 -7.61
CA ILE A 113 -12.39 -4.73 -7.08
C ILE A 113 -13.00 -3.86 -8.19
N GLU A 114 -13.94 -3.00 -7.81
CA GLU A 114 -14.54 -2.07 -8.76
C GLU A 114 -13.52 -1.00 -9.20
N LYS A 115 -13.59 -0.59 -10.48
CA LYS A 115 -12.70 0.43 -11.04
C LYS A 115 -12.63 1.73 -10.21
N PRO A 116 -13.74 2.28 -9.68
CA PRO A 116 -13.67 3.47 -8.83
C PRO A 116 -12.82 3.25 -7.57
N VAL A 117 -12.86 2.06 -6.96
CA VAL A 117 -12.03 1.72 -5.79
C VAL A 117 -10.56 1.63 -6.18
N HIS A 118 -10.26 1.00 -7.32
CA HIS A 118 -8.91 0.96 -7.89
C HIS A 118 -8.35 2.38 -8.09
N ASP A 119 -9.09 3.27 -8.76
CA ASP A 119 -8.65 4.63 -9.06
C ASP A 119 -8.46 5.47 -7.78
N GLU A 120 -9.37 5.34 -6.79
CA GLU A 120 -9.26 5.98 -5.48
C GLU A 120 -7.97 5.55 -4.76
N LEU A 121 -7.67 4.25 -4.75
CA LEU A 121 -6.48 3.70 -4.12
C LEU A 121 -5.21 4.16 -4.84
N MET A 122 -5.18 4.11 -6.17
CA MET A 122 -4.04 4.55 -6.96
C MET A 122 -3.73 6.04 -6.74
N GLN A 123 -4.75 6.89 -6.62
CA GLN A 123 -4.54 8.30 -6.30
C GLN A 123 -3.97 8.49 -4.88
N ALA A 124 -4.46 7.74 -3.89
CA ALA A 124 -3.98 7.81 -2.52
C ALA A 124 -2.54 7.28 -2.39
N PHE A 125 -2.21 6.21 -3.12
CA PHE A 125 -0.86 5.68 -3.22
C PHE A 125 0.09 6.65 -3.91
N PHE A 126 -0.32 7.29 -5.01
CA PHE A 126 0.48 8.32 -5.68
C PHE A 126 0.86 9.44 -4.70
N ASN A 127 -0.13 10.02 -4.00
CA ASN A 127 0.12 11.10 -3.05
C ASN A 127 1.10 10.69 -1.94
N THR A 128 0.97 9.46 -1.45
CA THR A 128 1.84 8.92 -0.39
C THR A 128 3.25 8.68 -0.92
N ALA A 129 3.39 8.02 -2.07
CA ALA A 129 4.67 7.70 -2.68
C ALA A 129 5.42 8.95 -3.13
N ASP A 130 4.73 9.95 -3.69
CA ASP A 130 5.34 11.21 -4.08
C ASP A 130 5.86 11.98 -2.85
N PHE A 131 5.11 11.96 -1.74
CA PHE A 131 5.58 12.51 -0.46
C PHE A 131 6.82 11.77 0.10
N MET A 132 7.16 10.56 -0.35
CA MET A 132 8.37 9.85 0.10
C MET A 132 9.63 10.30 -0.64
N ARG A 133 9.51 10.93 -1.81
CA ARG A 133 10.66 11.35 -2.61
C ARG A 133 11.57 12.30 -1.86
N ASN A 134 12.86 12.03 -1.93
CA ASN A 134 13.91 12.83 -1.32
C ASN A 134 15.02 13.22 -2.31
N GLN A 135 14.78 12.95 -3.61
CA GLN A 135 15.60 13.42 -4.73
C GLN A 135 14.71 14.04 -5.81
N ASP A 136 15.25 15.04 -6.51
CA ASP A 136 14.54 15.78 -7.56
C ASP A 136 14.38 14.98 -8.86
N LYS A 137 15.25 13.99 -9.09
CA LYS A 137 15.28 13.14 -10.29
C LYS A 137 14.76 11.75 -9.96
#